data_AF-A0A136HMQ4-F1
#
_entry.id   AF-A0A136HMQ4-F1
#
_cell.length_a   1.000
_cell.length_b   1.000
_cell.length_c   1.000
_cell.angle_alpha   90.00
_cell.angle_beta   90.00
_cell.angle_gamma   90.00
#
_symmetry.space_group_name_H-M   'P 1'
#
loop_
_entity.id
_entity.type
_entity.pdbx_description
1 polymer ?
#
loop_
_entity_poly.entity_id
_entity_poly.type
_entity_poly.pdbx_seq_one_letter_code
_entity_poly.pdbx_strand_id
1 'polypeptide(L)'
;MKKLIASVVVASAMFSLAGCHTHQVKQEEAKSVSAAQLNNDDLYEVMHEGRYYVFDDYTTYQSFLTVGETSFRKVFIGGGPKGETLVYGLTSEDKKKTSGIASIDMFNGKLEGAEDFYGEMRGEDGRLYVFSTLEDMEDVRLVGEAPYRFTQIAAGPQGQTVVYVLNKDNKKKQPVELMAKFKSMNNMK
;
A
#
# COMPACT_ATOMS: atom_id res chain seq x y z
N MET A 1 10.22 16.89 71.70
CA MET A 1 9.42 16.60 70.48
C MET A 1 9.91 15.24 69.96
N LYS A 2 9.46 14.07 70.47
CA LYS A 2 8.28 13.24 70.07
C LYS A 2 8.15 13.14 68.54
N LYS A 3 8.34 12.02 67.81
CA LYS A 3 8.51 10.55 68.03
C LYS A 3 9.28 9.99 66.80
N LEU A 4 10.29 9.09 66.88
CA LEU A 4 10.25 7.59 66.86
C LEU A 4 9.23 7.01 65.86
N ILE A 5 9.56 6.11 64.92
CA ILE A 5 9.87 4.65 65.05
C ILE A 5 10.42 4.21 63.66
N ALA A 6 11.66 3.72 63.50
CA ALA A 6 12.20 2.36 63.70
C ALA A 6 11.79 1.30 62.64
N SER A 7 12.83 0.73 62.04
CA SER A 7 12.90 -0.28 60.97
C SER A 7 12.40 -1.67 61.39
N VAL A 8 11.91 -2.47 60.44
CA VAL A 8 12.01 -3.95 60.50
C VAL A 8 12.23 -4.51 59.09
N VAL A 9 13.35 -5.20 58.94
CA VAL A 9 13.68 -6.15 57.86
C VAL A 9 12.98 -7.48 58.18
N VAL A 10 12.27 -8.07 57.23
CA VAL A 10 11.99 -9.52 57.22
C VAL A 10 12.35 -10.06 55.84
N ALA A 11 13.48 -10.75 55.79
CA ALA A 11 13.78 -11.70 54.72
C ALA A 11 12.94 -12.96 54.93
N SER A 12 12.29 -13.45 53.88
CA SER A 12 11.75 -14.81 53.83
C SER A 12 12.24 -15.47 52.54
N ALA A 13 13.00 -16.55 52.71
CA ALA A 13 13.58 -17.34 51.65
C ALA A 13 12.71 -18.58 51.36
N MET A 14 12.65 -18.91 50.06
CA MET A 14 12.47 -20.23 49.42
C MET A 14 11.27 -21.12 49.81
N PHE A 15 10.50 -21.54 48.79
CA PHE A 15 10.44 -22.96 48.38
C PHE A 15 9.90 -23.06 46.94
N SER A 16 10.67 -23.76 46.13
CA SER A 16 10.38 -24.18 44.76
C SER A 16 9.17 -25.09 44.67
N LEU A 17 8.21 -24.76 43.80
CA LEU A 17 7.29 -25.72 43.22
C LEU A 17 7.74 -25.97 41.77
N ALA A 18 8.43 -27.09 41.58
CA ALA A 18 8.62 -27.69 40.27
C ALA A 18 7.27 -28.24 39.80
N GLY A 19 6.61 -27.51 38.91
CA GLY A 19 5.52 -28.02 38.07
C GLY A 19 6.03 -28.18 36.65
N CYS A 20 6.23 -29.43 36.22
CA CYS A 20 6.49 -29.77 34.83
C CYS A 20 5.29 -29.34 33.96
N HIS A 21 5.46 -28.29 33.16
CA HIS A 21 4.89 -28.29 31.82
C HIS A 21 5.80 -27.49 30.89
N THR A 22 6.56 -28.24 30.10
CA THR A 22 7.31 -27.75 28.95
C THR A 22 6.36 -27.07 27.97
N HIS A 23 6.39 -25.75 27.95
CA HIS A 23 6.27 -24.99 26.71
C HIS A 23 7.36 -23.93 26.75
N GLN A 24 8.56 -24.33 26.32
CA GLN A 24 9.51 -23.38 25.75
C GLN A 24 8.81 -22.78 24.54
N VAL A 25 8.18 -21.62 24.74
CA VAL A 25 7.92 -20.70 23.65
C VAL A 25 9.30 -20.37 23.12
N LYS A 26 9.66 -21.05 22.05
CA LYS A 26 10.73 -20.66 21.16
C LYS A 26 10.38 -19.21 20.81
N GLN A 27 11.08 -18.27 21.45
CA GLN A 27 11.24 -16.95 20.89
C GLN A 27 11.78 -17.22 19.49
N GLU A 28 10.87 -17.15 18.52
CA GLU A 28 11.26 -16.83 17.17
C GLU A 28 11.93 -15.47 17.31
N GLU A 29 13.25 -15.51 17.50
CA GLU A 29 14.12 -14.52 16.93
C GLU A 29 13.53 -14.26 15.56
N ALA A 30 12.94 -13.07 15.41
CA ALA A 30 12.61 -12.50 14.13
C ALA A 30 13.93 -12.57 13.36
N LYS A 31 14.10 -13.65 12.60
CA LYS A 31 15.10 -13.73 11.57
C LYS A 31 14.78 -12.52 10.73
N SER A 32 15.66 -11.53 10.83
CA SER A 32 15.81 -10.51 9.83
C SER A 32 15.96 -11.27 8.51
N VAL A 33 14.80 -11.45 7.86
CA VAL A 33 14.74 -11.57 6.42
C VAL A 33 15.61 -10.41 5.98
N SER A 34 16.73 -10.72 5.33
CA SER A 34 17.47 -9.75 4.53
C SER A 34 16.42 -8.87 3.87
N ALA A 35 16.24 -7.65 4.38
CA ALA A 35 15.10 -6.81 4.03
C ALA A 35 15.37 -6.33 2.62
N ALA A 36 15.04 -7.17 1.64
CA ALA A 36 14.72 -6.71 0.32
C ALA A 36 13.62 -5.68 0.55
N GLN A 37 14.01 -4.41 0.40
CA GLN A 37 13.08 -3.30 0.48
C GLN A 37 11.93 -3.64 -0.46
N LEU A 38 10.72 -3.74 0.10
CA LEU A 38 9.53 -3.98 -0.70
C LEU A 38 9.41 -2.83 -1.71
N ASN A 39 8.86 -3.09 -2.90
CA ASN A 39 8.63 -2.05 -3.88
C ASN A 39 7.52 -1.11 -3.40
N ASN A 40 7.87 -0.10 -2.62
CA ASN A 40 6.96 0.95 -2.18
C ASN A 40 7.09 2.23 -3.02
N ASP A 41 7.76 2.14 -4.17
CA ASP A 41 7.98 3.26 -5.06
C ASP A 41 6.75 3.54 -5.93
N ASP A 42 5.92 2.53 -6.21
CA ASP A 42 4.72 2.68 -7.04
C ASP A 42 3.54 1.78 -6.65
N LEU A 43 2.33 2.23 -7.01
CA LEU A 43 1.09 1.47 -6.86
C LEU A 43 0.12 1.75 -8.02
N TYR A 44 -0.51 0.70 -8.53
CA TYR A 44 -1.44 0.78 -9.65
C TYR A 44 -2.78 0.17 -9.30
N GLU A 45 -3.85 0.91 -9.56
CA GLU A 45 -5.22 0.52 -9.22
C GLU A 45 -6.15 0.60 -10.42
N VAL A 46 -6.97 -0.44 -10.60
CA VAL A 46 -7.91 -0.48 -11.72
C VAL A 46 -9.26 -1.01 -11.27
N MET A 47 -10.31 -0.25 -11.55
CA MET A 47 -11.67 -0.74 -11.56
C MET A 47 -11.96 -1.39 -12.90
N HIS A 48 -12.28 -2.69 -12.89
CA HIS A 48 -12.57 -3.44 -14.10
C HIS A 48 -13.59 -4.55 -13.82
N GLU A 49 -14.67 -4.58 -14.59
CA GLU A 49 -15.74 -5.58 -14.50
C GLU A 49 -16.29 -5.75 -13.06
N GLY A 50 -16.50 -4.64 -12.35
CA GLY A 50 -17.02 -4.66 -10.98
C GLY A 50 -16.03 -5.23 -9.93
N ARG A 51 -14.73 -5.32 -10.26
CA ARG A 51 -13.67 -5.72 -9.35
C ARG A 51 -12.61 -4.63 -9.22
N TYR A 52 -11.97 -4.61 -8.05
CA TYR A 52 -10.91 -3.68 -7.71
C TYR A 52 -9.56 -4.41 -7.83
N TYR A 53 -8.70 -4.00 -8.75
CA TYR A 53 -7.38 -4.59 -8.94
C TYR A 53 -6.30 -3.69 -8.40
N VAL A 54 -5.27 -4.28 -7.77
CA VAL A 54 -4.12 -3.57 -7.20
C VAL A 54 -2.83 -4.27 -7.59
N PHE A 55 -1.81 -3.52 -8.00
CA PHE A 55 -0.50 -4.02 -8.43
C PHE A 55 0.62 -3.13 -7.87
N ASP A 56 1.75 -3.75 -7.51
CA ASP A 56 3.03 -3.12 -7.15
C ASP A 56 4.13 -3.47 -8.15
N ASP A 57 3.76 -3.89 -9.37
CA ASP A 57 4.69 -4.15 -10.46
C ASP A 57 4.11 -3.59 -11.76
N TYR A 58 4.82 -2.62 -12.34
CA TYR A 58 4.37 -1.94 -13.56
C TYR A 58 4.18 -2.91 -14.74
N THR A 59 5.03 -3.93 -14.87
CA THR A 59 4.94 -4.90 -15.97
C THR A 59 3.66 -5.73 -15.88
N THR A 60 3.33 -6.22 -14.69
CA THR A 60 2.10 -6.97 -14.40
C THR A 60 0.87 -6.10 -14.62
N TYR A 61 0.91 -4.84 -14.17
CA TYR A 61 -0.15 -3.86 -14.42
C TYR A 61 -0.36 -3.60 -15.93
N GLN A 62 0.69 -3.35 -16.70
CA GLN A 62 0.57 -3.12 -18.15
C GLN A 62 0.04 -4.35 -18.90
N SER A 63 0.46 -5.55 -18.50
CA SER A 63 -0.09 -6.79 -19.02
C SER A 63 -1.60 -6.87 -18.77
N PHE A 64 -2.03 -6.56 -17.54
CA PHE A 64 -3.45 -6.50 -17.17
C PHE A 64 -4.24 -5.49 -18.03
N LEU A 65 -3.69 -4.29 -18.28
CA LEU A 65 -4.36 -3.29 -19.13
C LEU A 65 -4.60 -3.77 -20.57
N THR A 66 -3.84 -4.76 -21.04
CA THR A 66 -3.98 -5.32 -22.39
C THR A 66 -4.98 -6.46 -22.43
N VAL A 67 -5.01 -7.29 -21.39
CA VAL A 67 -5.74 -8.58 -21.41
C VAL A 67 -6.96 -8.65 -20.47
N GLY A 68 -7.07 -7.75 -19.50
CA GLY A 68 -8.15 -7.71 -18.50
C GLY A 68 -8.01 -8.73 -17.36
N GLU A 69 -6.91 -9.48 -17.32
CA GLU A 69 -6.66 -10.53 -16.34
C GLU A 69 -5.20 -10.56 -15.87
N THR A 70 -4.95 -11.17 -14.71
CA THR A 70 -3.61 -11.41 -14.16
C THR A 70 -3.41 -12.89 -13.82
N SER A 71 -2.23 -13.42 -14.17
CA SER A 71 -1.88 -14.83 -14.07
C SER A 71 -1.77 -15.34 -12.64
N PHE A 72 -1.20 -14.52 -11.74
CA PHE A 72 -1.06 -14.83 -10.33
C PHE A 72 -1.80 -13.78 -9.53
N ARG A 73 -2.62 -14.22 -8.57
CA ARG A 73 -3.51 -13.33 -7.84
C ARG A 73 -3.87 -13.82 -6.46
N LYS A 74 -4.15 -12.88 -5.57
CA LYS A 74 -4.92 -13.12 -4.34
C LYS A 74 -6.24 -12.38 -4.45
N VAL A 75 -7.32 -13.07 -4.12
CA VAL A 75 -8.70 -12.58 -4.30
C VAL A 75 -9.38 -12.51 -2.94
N PHE A 76 -10.01 -11.37 -2.66
CA PHE A 76 -10.71 -11.08 -1.43
C PHE A 76 -12.12 -10.57 -1.77
N ILE A 77 -13.13 -11.41 -1.54
CA ILE A 77 -14.53 -11.05 -1.81
C ILE A 77 -14.97 -10.00 -0.78
N GLY A 78 -15.50 -8.88 -1.24
CA GLY A 78 -15.91 -7.78 -0.38
C GLY A 78 -14.76 -6.94 0.17
N GLY A 79 -13.52 -7.17 -0.30
CA GLY A 79 -12.33 -6.46 0.16
C GLY A 79 -12.10 -5.10 -0.51
N GLY A 80 -12.84 -4.77 -1.57
CA GLY A 80 -12.71 -3.50 -2.29
C GLY A 80 -13.22 -2.31 -1.48
N PRO A 81 -12.84 -1.07 -1.84
CA PRO A 81 -13.19 0.15 -1.09
C PRO A 81 -14.70 0.37 -0.90
N LYS A 82 -15.53 -0.14 -1.81
CA LYS A 82 -17.00 -0.06 -1.76
C LYS A 82 -17.63 -1.45 -1.67
N GLY A 83 -16.89 -2.45 -1.20
CA GLY A 83 -17.34 -3.83 -1.06
C GLY A 83 -17.22 -4.67 -2.34
N GLU A 84 -16.46 -4.21 -3.34
CA GLU A 84 -16.15 -4.99 -4.52
C GLU A 84 -15.26 -6.20 -4.18
N THR A 85 -15.10 -7.12 -5.13
CA THR A 85 -14.04 -8.12 -5.02
C THR A 85 -12.69 -7.43 -5.26
N LEU A 86 -11.80 -7.49 -4.28
CA LEU A 86 -10.43 -7.01 -4.37
C LEU A 86 -9.51 -8.11 -4.90
N VAL A 87 -8.71 -7.78 -5.90
CA VAL A 87 -7.77 -8.68 -6.55
C VAL A 87 -6.39 -8.04 -6.54
N TYR A 88 -5.46 -8.62 -5.80
CA TYR A 88 -4.05 -8.25 -5.92
C TYR A 88 -3.44 -9.07 -7.05
N GLY A 89 -2.99 -8.40 -8.10
CA GLY A 89 -2.21 -9.03 -9.15
C GLY A 89 -0.76 -9.17 -8.72
N LEU A 90 -0.19 -10.36 -8.91
CA LEU A 90 1.11 -10.73 -8.37
C LEU A 90 2.08 -11.09 -9.48
N THR A 91 3.37 -10.89 -9.19
CA THR A 91 4.47 -11.45 -9.96
C THR A 91 4.56 -12.96 -9.79
N SER A 92 5.39 -13.63 -10.62
CA SER A 92 5.69 -15.06 -10.45
C SER A 92 6.40 -15.37 -9.12
N GLU A 93 7.19 -14.42 -8.63
CA GLU A 93 8.01 -14.48 -7.43
C GLU A 93 7.12 -14.43 -6.18
N ASP A 94 6.01 -13.68 -6.25
CA ASP A 94 5.10 -13.46 -5.14
C ASP A 94 3.96 -14.49 -5.06
N LYS A 95 3.75 -15.30 -6.10
CA LYS A 95 2.59 -16.21 -6.19
C LYS A 95 2.41 -17.17 -5.01
N LYS A 96 3.50 -17.52 -4.31
CA LYS A 96 3.49 -18.40 -3.12
C LYS A 96 3.65 -17.63 -1.80
N LYS A 97 3.95 -16.34 -1.84
CA LYS A 97 4.13 -15.52 -0.63
C LYS A 97 2.80 -15.32 0.07
N THR A 98 2.85 -15.26 1.40
CA THR A 98 1.69 -14.98 2.27
C THR A 98 1.77 -13.61 2.92
N SER A 99 2.95 -12.99 2.92
CA SER A 99 3.26 -11.66 3.46
C SER A 99 4.43 -11.05 2.70
N GLY A 100 4.71 -9.76 2.92
CA GLY A 100 5.80 -9.04 2.25
C GLY A 100 5.53 -8.86 0.76
N ILE A 101 4.32 -8.37 0.45
CA ILE A 101 3.89 -8.01 -0.90
C ILE A 101 3.45 -6.55 -0.79
N ALA A 102 4.17 -5.66 -1.47
CA ALA A 102 4.02 -4.22 -1.28
C ALA A 102 2.61 -3.74 -1.63
N SER A 103 1.99 -4.26 -2.70
CA SER A 103 0.64 -3.88 -3.09
C SER A 103 -0.37 -4.13 -1.97
N ILE A 104 -0.21 -5.24 -1.24
CA ILE A 104 -1.08 -5.62 -0.13
C ILE A 104 -0.77 -4.76 1.09
N ASP A 105 0.51 -4.57 1.40
CA ASP A 105 0.91 -3.85 2.60
C ASP A 105 0.62 -2.34 2.46
N MET A 106 0.84 -1.73 1.29
CA MET A 106 0.46 -0.34 1.00
C MET A 106 -1.06 -0.15 1.02
N PHE A 107 -1.82 -0.99 0.29
CA PHE A 107 -3.28 -0.85 0.24
C PHE A 107 -3.96 -0.97 1.62
N ASN A 108 -3.39 -1.78 2.51
CA ASN A 108 -3.90 -1.97 3.87
C ASN A 108 -3.29 -1.01 4.90
N GLY A 109 -2.53 0.00 4.49
CA GLY A 109 -1.93 1.00 5.37
C GLY A 109 -0.82 0.45 6.29
N LYS A 110 -0.18 -0.65 5.91
CA LYS A 110 0.94 -1.28 6.65
C LYS A 110 2.31 -0.88 6.12
N LEU A 111 2.36 -0.27 4.94
CA LEU A 111 3.58 0.20 4.28
C LEU A 111 3.30 1.58 3.70
N GLU A 112 4.12 2.56 4.08
CA GLU A 112 4.07 3.90 3.50
C GLU A 112 4.69 3.91 2.10
N GLY A 113 4.17 4.76 1.22
CA GLY A 113 4.80 5.04 -0.07
C GLY A 113 6.17 5.70 0.12
N ALA A 114 7.08 5.47 -0.83
CA ALA A 114 8.38 6.11 -0.86
C ALA A 114 8.28 7.64 -0.99
N GLU A 115 9.38 8.35 -0.73
CA GLU A 115 9.44 9.82 -0.86
C GLU A 115 9.12 10.30 -2.29
N ASP A 116 9.56 9.55 -3.31
CA ASP A 116 9.30 9.81 -4.73
C ASP A 116 8.21 8.93 -5.34
N PHE A 117 7.24 8.52 -4.50
CA PHE A 117 6.15 7.63 -4.86
C PHE A 117 5.40 8.03 -6.14
N TYR A 118 4.99 7.02 -6.90
CA TYR A 118 4.21 7.17 -8.11
C TYR A 118 2.96 6.27 -8.12
N GLY A 119 1.79 6.88 -8.25
CA GLY A 119 0.53 6.15 -8.32
C GLY A 119 -0.22 6.36 -9.63
N GLU A 120 -0.88 5.31 -10.13
CA GLU A 120 -1.97 5.45 -11.11
C GLU A 120 -3.25 4.76 -10.62
N MET A 121 -4.39 5.41 -10.84
CA MET A 121 -5.71 4.80 -10.66
C MET A 121 -6.55 4.97 -11.92
N ARG A 122 -7.22 3.90 -12.33
CA ARG A 122 -8.18 3.89 -13.45
C ARG A 122 -9.56 3.51 -12.95
N GLY A 123 -10.48 4.46 -13.01
CA GLY A 123 -11.89 4.21 -12.74
C GLY A 123 -12.63 3.70 -13.98
N GLU A 124 -13.87 3.24 -13.80
CA GLU A 124 -14.77 2.94 -14.91
C GLU A 124 -15.24 4.22 -15.65
N ASP A 125 -14.92 5.41 -15.12
CA ASP A 125 -15.17 6.71 -15.76
C ASP A 125 -14.27 7.00 -16.97
N GLY A 126 -13.34 6.09 -17.27
CA GLY A 126 -12.39 6.19 -18.38
C GLY A 126 -11.27 7.20 -18.15
N ARG A 127 -11.13 7.75 -16.93
CA ARG A 127 -10.07 8.68 -16.56
C ARG A 127 -8.88 7.96 -15.96
N LEU A 128 -7.71 8.59 -16.10
CA LEU A 128 -6.46 8.15 -15.52
C LEU A 128 -6.06 9.16 -14.45
N TYR A 129 -6.12 8.76 -13.19
CA TYR A 129 -5.68 9.57 -12.06
C TYR A 129 -4.21 9.25 -11.76
N VAL A 130 -3.39 10.29 -11.59
CA VAL A 130 -1.95 10.17 -11.35
C VAL A 130 -1.61 10.85 -10.03
N PHE A 131 -0.83 10.17 -9.19
CA PHE A 131 -0.53 10.57 -7.82
C PHE A 131 0.98 10.66 -7.59
N SER A 132 1.39 11.64 -6.79
CA SER A 132 2.77 11.76 -6.28
C SER A 132 2.91 11.27 -4.83
N THR A 133 1.82 10.89 -4.18
CA THR A 133 1.81 10.37 -2.80
C THR A 133 0.80 9.24 -2.68
N LEU A 134 1.08 8.29 -1.79
CA LEU A 134 0.13 7.22 -1.48
C LEU A 134 -1.10 7.76 -0.71
N GLU A 135 -0.90 8.75 0.16
CA GLU A 135 -1.97 9.40 0.93
C GLU A 135 -3.04 10.03 0.00
N ASP A 136 -2.63 10.77 -1.03
CA ASP A 136 -3.59 11.36 -1.98
C ASP A 136 -4.36 10.27 -2.76
N MET A 137 -3.72 9.11 -3.00
CA MET A 137 -4.35 7.96 -3.66
C MET A 137 -5.37 7.26 -2.76
N GLU A 138 -5.05 7.11 -1.47
CA GLU A 138 -5.97 6.61 -0.44
C GLU A 138 -7.19 7.52 -0.28
N ASP A 139 -6.97 8.84 -0.20
CA ASP A 139 -8.04 9.83 -0.11
C ASP A 139 -9.00 9.75 -1.30
N VAL A 140 -8.46 9.68 -2.52
CA VAL A 140 -9.29 9.52 -3.73
C VAL A 140 -9.99 8.18 -3.76
N ARG A 141 -9.36 7.10 -3.27
CA ARG A 141 -9.98 5.78 -3.18
C ARG A 141 -11.19 5.77 -2.25
N LEU A 142 -11.09 6.45 -1.11
CA LEU A 142 -12.15 6.52 -0.09
C LEU A 142 -13.27 7.47 -0.49
N VAL A 143 -12.94 8.67 -0.97
CA VAL A 143 -13.91 9.72 -1.30
C VAL A 143 -14.52 9.51 -2.69
N GLY A 144 -13.75 8.92 -3.61
CA GLY A 144 -14.12 8.76 -5.03
C GLY A 144 -13.88 10.00 -5.89
N GLU A 145 -13.27 11.05 -5.34
CA GLU A 145 -13.03 12.32 -6.03
C GLU A 145 -11.68 12.92 -5.66
N ALA A 146 -11.00 13.51 -6.64
CA ALA A 146 -9.79 14.33 -6.43
C ALA A 146 -10.19 15.82 -6.30
N PRO A 147 -10.20 16.41 -5.08
CA PRO A 147 -10.69 17.77 -4.85
C PRO A 147 -9.75 18.84 -5.42
N TYR A 148 -8.44 18.60 -5.36
CA TYR A 148 -7.44 19.42 -6.04
C TYR A 148 -6.84 18.59 -7.17
N ARG A 149 -6.84 19.17 -8.37
CA ARG A 149 -6.39 18.47 -9.57
C ARG A 149 -5.94 19.43 -10.65
N PHE A 150 -5.00 18.96 -11.46
CA PHE A 150 -4.68 19.53 -12.76
C PHE A 150 -5.09 18.50 -13.82
N THR A 151 -5.85 18.91 -14.84
CA THR A 151 -6.45 17.97 -15.80
C THR A 151 -5.98 18.27 -17.21
N GLN A 152 -5.58 17.22 -17.94
CA GLN A 152 -5.26 17.27 -19.36
C GLN A 152 -6.18 16.33 -20.13
N ILE A 153 -6.93 16.86 -21.08
CA ILE A 153 -7.84 16.10 -21.93
C ILE A 153 -7.02 15.43 -23.04
N ALA A 154 -7.36 14.18 -23.36
CA ALA A 154 -6.71 13.40 -24.43
C ALA A 154 -5.18 13.27 -24.29
N ALA A 155 -4.69 13.24 -23.05
CA ALA A 155 -3.27 13.21 -22.73
C ALA A 155 -2.79 11.82 -22.25
N GLY A 156 -3.66 10.82 -22.14
CA GLY A 156 -3.29 9.45 -21.78
C GLY A 156 -2.86 8.60 -22.98
N PRO A 157 -2.26 7.42 -22.77
CA PRO A 157 -1.75 6.55 -23.84
C PRO A 157 -2.80 6.16 -24.89
N GLN A 158 -4.07 6.09 -24.47
CA GLN A 158 -5.21 5.76 -25.34
C GLN A 158 -6.12 6.98 -25.59
N GLY A 159 -5.60 8.20 -25.45
CA GLY A 159 -6.41 9.43 -25.59
C GLY A 159 -7.34 9.70 -24.41
N GLN A 160 -7.05 9.11 -23.24
CA GLN A 160 -7.82 9.30 -22.02
C GLN A 160 -7.60 10.71 -21.44
N THR A 161 -8.54 11.18 -20.63
CA THR A 161 -8.30 12.35 -19.76
C THR A 161 -7.39 11.93 -18.61
N VAL A 162 -6.30 12.68 -18.41
CA VAL A 162 -5.36 12.48 -17.30
C VAL A 162 -5.63 13.53 -16.23
N VAL A 163 -5.83 13.07 -15.00
CA VAL A 163 -6.10 13.87 -13.81
C VAL A 163 -4.88 13.72 -12.89
N TYR A 164 -4.03 14.74 -12.85
CA TYR A 164 -2.95 14.81 -11.87
C TYR A 164 -3.53 15.29 -10.55
N VAL A 165 -3.51 14.41 -9.55
CA VAL A 165 -4.06 14.68 -8.23
C VAL A 165 -3.09 15.56 -7.46
N LEU A 166 -3.65 16.58 -6.82
CA LEU A 166 -2.95 17.59 -6.05
C LEU A 166 -3.50 17.59 -4.61
N ASN A 167 -2.81 18.29 -3.73
CA ASN A 167 -3.18 18.49 -2.33
C ASN A 167 -3.10 19.96 -1.95
N LYS A 168 -3.38 20.28 -0.68
CA LYS A 168 -3.44 21.66 -0.19
C LYS A 168 -2.15 22.44 -0.41
N ASP A 169 -1.01 21.75 -0.44
CA ASP A 169 0.32 22.36 -0.50
C ASP A 169 0.76 22.65 -1.93
N ASN A 170 0.34 21.82 -2.90
CA ASN A 170 0.74 21.97 -4.31
C ASN A 170 -0.40 22.43 -5.25
N LYS A 171 -1.65 22.58 -4.79
CA LYS A 171 -2.84 22.95 -5.62
C LYS A 171 -2.73 24.22 -6.47
N LYS A 172 -1.77 25.11 -6.19
CA LYS A 172 -1.55 26.36 -6.94
C LYS A 172 -0.46 26.25 -8.00
N LYS A 173 0.18 25.09 -8.13
CA LYS A 173 1.30 24.84 -9.05
C LYS A 173 0.90 23.80 -10.08
N GLN A 174 1.31 24.00 -11.32
CA GLN A 174 1.22 22.95 -12.33
C GLN A 174 2.20 21.82 -11.94
N PRO A 175 1.77 20.54 -11.93
CA PRO A 175 2.59 19.43 -11.46
C PRO A 175 3.55 18.93 -12.54
N VAL A 176 4.47 19.78 -12.99
CA VAL A 176 5.35 19.52 -14.13
C VAL A 176 6.22 18.26 -13.97
N GLU A 177 6.67 17.97 -12.75
CA GLU A 177 7.47 16.78 -12.43
C GLU A 177 6.64 15.50 -12.52
N LEU A 178 5.44 15.50 -11.93
CA LEU A 178 4.51 14.36 -12.01
C LEU A 178 4.05 14.09 -13.45
N MET A 179 3.81 15.15 -14.23
CA MET A 179 3.52 15.05 -15.66
C MET A 179 4.67 14.39 -16.44
N ALA A 180 5.91 14.76 -16.14
CA ALA A 180 7.08 14.16 -16.76
C ALA A 180 7.26 12.68 -16.36
N LYS A 181 7.09 12.36 -15.07
CA LYS A 181 7.12 10.99 -14.55
C LYS A 181 6.06 10.13 -15.25
N PHE A 182 4.81 10.59 -15.32
CA PHE A 182 3.72 9.90 -16.01
C PHE A 182 4.05 9.58 -17.46
N LYS A 183 4.57 10.56 -18.21
CA LYS A 183 4.98 10.35 -19.60
C LYS A 183 6.10 9.32 -19.70
N SER A 184 7.11 9.40 -18.83
CA SER A 184 8.23 8.47 -18.80
C SER A 184 7.76 7.05 -18.52
N MET A 185 6.91 6.85 -17.51
CA MET A 185 6.38 5.53 -17.15
C MET A 185 5.63 4.91 -18.32
N ASN A 186 4.79 5.70 -18.99
CA ASN A 186 3.93 5.24 -20.08
C ASN A 186 4.57 5.35 -21.48
N ASN A 187 5.88 5.55 -21.59
CA ASN A 187 6.62 5.66 -22.86
C ASN A 187 6.03 6.70 -23.83
N MET A 188 5.57 7.83 -23.30
CA MET A 188 4.94 8.92 -24.04
C MET A 188 5.95 9.99 -24.43
N LYS A 189 5.70 10.65 -25.58
CA LYS A 189 6.51 11.77 -26.07
C LYS A 189 6.16 13.11 -25.42
#